data_AF-A0A9D6MG45-F1
#
_entry.id   AF-A0A9D6MG45-F1
#
_cell.length_a   1.000
_cell.length_b   1.000
_cell.length_c   1.000
_cell.angle_alpha   90.00
_cell.angle_beta   90.00
_cell.angle_gamma   90.00
#
_symmetry.space_group_name_H-M   'P 1'
#
loop_
_entity.id
_entity.type
_entity.pdbx_description
1 polymer ?
#
loop_
_entity_poly.entity_id
_entity_poly.type
_entity_poly.pdbx_seq_one_letter_code
_entity_poly.pdbx_strand_id
1 'polypeptide(L)'
;MADLRTTLFNTEMASPFVLASGPLSYDAHGLRAAFRAGGVTTKTLRLERAVNPIPHMVLPAVLFDDPTRDGQPEAAAAALPRRAVSVKMPSCLSSRRGR
;
A
#
# COMPACT_ATOMS: atom_id res chain seq x y z
N MET A 1 11.12 -27.70 5.86
CA MET A 1 10.75 -26.30 5.60
C MET A 1 10.63 -25.59 6.94
N ALA A 2 11.02 -24.32 7.05
CA ALA A 2 11.02 -23.62 8.33
C ALA A 2 9.60 -23.32 8.81
N ASP A 3 9.34 -23.51 10.11
CA ASP A 3 8.11 -23.05 10.76
C ASP A 3 8.21 -21.55 11.02
N LEU A 4 7.22 -20.79 10.58
CA LEU A 4 7.16 -19.33 10.71
C LEU A 4 6.14 -18.88 11.77
N ARG A 5 5.51 -19.81 12.50
CA ARG A 5 4.57 -19.44 13.56
C ARG A 5 5.25 -18.59 14.63
N THR A 6 4.50 -17.65 15.19
CA THR A 6 4.97 -16.75 16.25
C THR A 6 3.82 -16.33 17.16
N THR A 7 4.15 -15.81 18.33
CA THR A 7 3.18 -15.30 19.30
C THR A 7 3.34 -13.79 19.45
N LEU A 8 2.25 -13.05 19.32
CA LEU A 8 2.20 -11.60 19.58
C LEU A 8 1.08 -11.30 20.58
N PHE A 9 1.41 -10.68 21.72
CA PHE A 9 0.45 -10.40 22.82
C PHE A 9 -0.38 -11.62 23.22
N ASN A 10 0.26 -12.79 23.38
CA ASN A 10 -0.39 -14.08 23.66
C ASN A 10 -1.38 -14.56 22.57
N THR A 11 -1.28 -14.01 21.35
CA THR A 11 -2.04 -14.47 20.18
C THR A 11 -1.11 -15.21 19.23
N GLU A 12 -1.47 -16.44 18.88
CA GLU A 12 -0.77 -17.23 17.89
C GLU A 12 -1.02 -16.69 16.47
N MET A 13 0.06 -16.56 15.70
CA MET A 13 0.05 -16.09 14.33
C MET A 13 0.74 -17.11 13.43
N ALA A 14 0.19 -17.30 12.22
CA ALA A 14 0.76 -18.23 11.24
C ALA A 14 2.11 -17.77 10.67
N SER A 15 2.40 -16.47 10.72
CA SER A 15 3.67 -15.87 10.29
C SER A 15 3.94 -14.56 11.04
N PRO A 16 5.20 -14.08 11.14
CA PRO A 16 5.52 -12.80 11.75
C PRO A 16 5.28 -11.60 10.80
N PHE A 17 4.82 -11.85 9.57
CA PHE A 17 4.67 -10.79 8.58
C PHE A 17 3.31 -10.11 8.73
N VAL A 18 3.34 -8.79 8.94
CA VAL A 18 2.15 -7.97 9.15
C VAL A 18 2.13 -6.81 8.16
N LEU A 19 1.04 -6.66 7.41
CA LEU A 19 0.83 -5.50 6.55
C LEU A 19 0.53 -4.26 7.41
N ALA A 20 1.40 -3.26 7.30
CA ALA A 20 1.27 -1.98 8.00
C ALA A 20 0.11 -1.11 7.49
N SER A 21 -0.29 -0.13 8.30
CA SER A 21 -1.37 0.81 7.99
C SER A 21 -1.00 1.67 6.78
N GLY A 22 -1.68 1.45 5.66
CA GLY A 22 -1.27 2.00 4.38
C GLY A 22 -2.36 1.96 3.32
N PRO A 23 -2.05 2.39 2.08
CA PRO A 23 -3.02 2.39 0.98
C PRO A 23 -3.59 0.99 0.69
N LEU A 24 -2.81 -0.07 0.91
CA LEU A 24 -3.25 -1.46 0.72
C LEU A 24 -4.22 -1.97 1.80
N SER A 25 -4.34 -1.27 2.93
CA SER A 25 -5.26 -1.60 4.02
C SER A 25 -6.36 -0.54 4.25
N TYR A 26 -6.59 0.31 3.24
CA TYR A 26 -7.59 1.39 3.30
C TYR A 26 -9.03 0.90 3.29
N ASP A 27 -9.31 -0.20 2.59
CA ASP A 27 -10.65 -0.75 2.46
C ASP A 27 -10.75 -2.20 2.99
N ALA A 28 -11.99 -2.68 3.15
CA ALA A 28 -12.25 -4.03 3.64
C ALA A 28 -11.75 -5.13 2.69
N HIS A 29 -11.65 -4.84 1.39
CA HIS A 29 -11.17 -5.80 0.41
C HIS A 29 -9.67 -6.05 0.58
N GLY A 30 -8.86 -5.00 0.67
CA GLY A 30 -7.43 -5.07 0.95
C GLY A 30 -7.15 -5.75 2.29
N LEU A 31 -7.92 -5.43 3.33
CA LEU A 31 -7.82 -6.11 4.63
C LEU A 31 -8.05 -7.62 4.53
N ARG A 32 -9.13 -8.05 3.85
CA ARG A 32 -9.44 -9.47 3.70
C ARG A 32 -8.39 -10.21 2.88
N ALA A 33 -7.85 -9.59 1.83
CA ALA A 33 -6.80 -10.17 1.02
C ALA A 33 -5.49 -10.32 1.82
N ALA A 34 -5.08 -9.26 2.53
CA ALA A 34 -3.89 -9.28 3.37
C ALA A 34 -4.00 -10.27 4.53
N PHE A 35 -5.16 -10.34 5.19
CA PHE A 35 -5.40 -11.29 6.29
C PHE A 35 -5.26 -12.75 5.86
N ARG A 36 -5.63 -13.08 4.62
CA ARG A 36 -5.43 -14.43 4.06
C ARG A 36 -3.95 -14.75 3.81
N ALA A 37 -3.11 -13.73 3.62
CA ALA A 37 -1.68 -13.87 3.39
C ALA A 37 -0.85 -13.78 4.69
N GLY A 38 -1.39 -13.19 5.77
CA GLY A 38 -0.70 -12.98 7.05
C GLY A 38 -1.43 -12.02 7.98
N GLY A 39 -0.70 -11.41 8.91
CA GLY A 39 -1.27 -10.36 9.76
C GLY A 39 -1.54 -9.06 8.97
N VAL A 40 -2.51 -8.26 9.42
CA VAL A 40 -2.79 -6.95 8.81
C VAL A 40 -3.27 -5.95 9.85
N THR A 41 -2.90 -4.69 9.65
CA THR A 41 -3.40 -3.55 10.42
C THR A 41 -4.34 -2.71 9.56
N THR A 42 -5.41 -2.19 10.18
CA THR A 42 -6.33 -1.27 9.52
C THR A 42 -5.64 0.02 9.12
N LYS A 43 -6.06 0.64 8.01
CA LYS A 43 -5.75 2.05 7.82
C LYS A 43 -6.33 2.86 8.98
N THR A 44 -5.64 3.92 9.37
CA THR A 44 -6.10 4.85 10.42
C THR A 44 -7.54 5.29 10.16
N LEU A 45 -8.43 4.92 11.07
CA LEU A 45 -9.86 5.22 10.98
C LEU A 45 -10.17 6.61 11.54
N ARG A 46 -11.18 7.25 10.97
CA ARG A 46 -11.73 8.54 11.42
C ARG A 46 -13.26 8.42 11.41
N LEU A 47 -13.94 9.18 12.28
CA LEU A 47 -15.40 9.24 12.30
C LEU A 47 -15.96 9.83 10.99
N GLU A 48 -15.24 10.78 10.41
CA GLU A 48 -15.58 11.40 9.14
C GLU A 48 -14.67 10.93 8.01
N ARG A 49 -15.16 11.05 6.78
CA ARG A 49 -14.41 10.66 5.58
C ARG A 49 -13.15 11.51 5.42
N ALA A 50 -12.00 10.84 5.27
CA ALA A 50 -10.75 11.50 4.86
C ALA A 50 -10.82 11.98 3.40
N VAL A 51 -10.46 13.23 3.16
CA VAL A 51 -10.32 13.82 1.82
C VAL A 51 -8.84 14.10 1.57
N ASN A 52 -8.21 13.33 0.69
CA ASN A 52 -6.80 13.49 0.35
C ASN A 52 -6.66 14.27 -0.96
N PRO A 53 -5.92 15.39 -1.01
CA PRO A 53 -5.61 16.08 -2.26
C PRO A 53 -4.77 15.19 -3.17
N ILE A 54 -4.71 15.47 -4.48
CA ILE A 54 -3.92 14.67 -5.43
C ILE A 54 -2.91 15.59 -6.12
N PRO A 55 -1.60 15.24 -6.15
CA PRO A 55 -0.99 13.99 -5.66
C PRO A 55 -0.71 13.99 -4.14
N HIS A 56 -1.02 12.89 -3.45
CA HIS A 56 -0.69 12.70 -2.02
C HIS A 56 0.27 11.54 -1.75
N MET A 57 0.66 10.80 -2.79
CA MET A 57 1.73 9.81 -2.75
C MET A 57 2.59 10.03 -3.99
N VAL A 58 3.90 10.13 -3.80
CA VAL A 58 4.88 10.32 -4.86
C VAL A 58 6.03 9.35 -4.65
N LEU A 59 6.63 8.90 -5.75
CA LEU A 59 7.86 8.14 -5.69
C LEU A 59 9.03 9.11 -5.47
N PRO A 60 10.05 8.74 -4.69
CA PRO A 60 11.30 9.49 -4.64
C PRO A 60 11.94 9.50 -6.03
N ALA A 61 12.37 10.68 -6.51
CA ALA A 61 13.04 10.81 -7.80
C ALA A 61 14.29 9.92 -7.88
N VAL A 62 15.02 9.81 -6.76
CA VAL A 62 16.30 9.11 -6.63
C VAL A 62 16.24 7.59 -6.57
N LEU A 63 15.05 6.96 -6.61
CA LEU A 63 14.95 5.48 -6.60
C LEU A 63 15.05 4.85 -8.01
N PHE A 64 15.09 5.67 -9.05
CA PHE A 64 15.25 5.25 -10.44
C PHE A 64 16.55 5.74 -11.09
N ASP A 65 17.26 6.67 -10.45
CA ASP A 65 18.54 7.21 -10.90
C ASP A 65 19.73 6.52 -10.20
N ASP A 66 19.66 5.20 -9.98
CA ASP A 66 20.86 4.44 -9.63
C ASP A 66 21.54 3.98 -10.94
N PRO A 67 22.60 4.67 -11.39
CA PRO A 67 23.30 4.32 -12.63
C PRO A 67 24.01 2.97 -12.55
N THR A 68 24.06 2.34 -11.37
CA THR A 68 24.70 1.02 -11.19
C THR A 68 23.75 -0.15 -11.45
N ARG A 69 22.44 0.10 -11.58
CA ARG A 69 21.43 -0.96 -11.69
C ARG A 69 21.40 -1.63 -13.07
N ASP A 70 21.73 -0.88 -14.12
CA ASP A 70 21.85 -1.39 -15.49
C ASP A 70 23.12 -0.78 -16.08
N GLY A 71 24.21 -1.55 -16.11
CA GLY A 71 25.50 -1.02 -16.52
C GLY A 71 25.48 -0.49 -17.95
N GLN A 72 25.34 0.84 -18.11
CA GLN A 72 25.85 1.72 -19.16
C GLN A 72 25.65 3.19 -18.71
N PRO A 73 26.70 3.99 -18.48
CA PRO A 73 26.57 5.42 -18.21
C PRO A 73 26.50 6.20 -19.53
N GLU A 74 25.83 7.36 -19.50
CA GLU A 74 25.65 8.31 -20.62
C GLU A 74 24.50 8.02 -21.60
N ALA A 75 23.26 8.38 -21.22
CA ALA A 75 22.25 8.96 -22.15
C ALA A 75 20.86 9.27 -21.53
N ALA A 76 20.66 9.26 -20.21
CA ALA A 76 19.30 9.37 -19.64
C ALA A 76 18.84 10.80 -19.28
N ALA A 77 19.49 11.86 -19.77
CA ALA A 77 19.08 13.25 -19.48
C ALA A 77 17.90 13.76 -20.33
N ALA A 78 17.31 12.93 -21.21
CA ALA A 78 16.22 13.35 -22.07
C ALA A 78 15.10 12.30 -22.12
N ALA A 79 13.91 12.74 -21.71
CA ALA A 79 12.61 12.12 -21.94
C ALA A 79 12.25 10.88 -21.09
N LEU A 80 11.52 11.09 -19.99
CA LEU A 80 10.42 10.20 -19.63
C LEU A 80 9.30 10.97 -18.91
N PRO A 81 8.02 10.79 -19.26
CA PRO A 81 6.91 11.51 -18.63
C PRO A 81 6.70 11.02 -17.19
N ARG A 82 6.55 11.97 -16.27
CA ARG A 82 6.18 11.77 -14.86
C ARG A 82 4.89 10.93 -14.75
N ARG A 83 5.01 9.60 -14.68
CA ARG A 83 3.87 8.71 -14.42
C ARG A 83 3.47 8.84 -12.96
N ALA A 84 2.51 9.73 -12.69
CA ALA A 84 1.73 9.68 -11.48
C ALA A 84 0.94 8.36 -11.47
N VAL A 85 1.27 7.45 -10.56
CA VAL A 85 0.43 6.27 -10.30
C VAL A 85 -0.79 6.75 -9.53
N SER A 86 -1.88 6.98 -10.25
CA SER A 86 -3.17 7.28 -9.63
C SER A 86 -3.77 5.96 -9.14
N VAL A 87 -3.69 5.71 -7.82
CA VAL A 87 -4.48 4.64 -7.21
C VAL A 87 -5.93 5.13 -7.20
N LYS A 88 -6.72 4.66 -8.18
CA LYS A 88 -8.14 4.97 -8.26
C LYS A 88 -8.85 4.33 -7.06
N MET A 89 -9.36 5.18 -6.18
CA MET A 89 -10.11 4.76 -4.99
C MET A 89 -11.40 4.05 -5.42
N PRO A 90 -11.66 2.80 -5.02
CA PRO A 90 -12.98 2.22 -5.17
C PRO A 90 -13.96 2.97 -4.26
N SER A 91 -15.07 3.47 -4.83
CA SER A 91 -16.14 4.13 -4.08
C SER A 91 -16.96 3.08 -3.31
N CYS A 92 -16.52 2.75 -2.10
CA CYS A 92 -17.24 1.78 -1.24
C CYS A 92 -18.55 2.31 -0.63
N LEU A 93 -19.01 3.53 -0.95
CA LEU A 93 -20.32 4.04 -0.54
C LEU A 93 -21.16 4.44 -1.75
N SER A 94 -21.69 3.44 -2.43
CA SER A 94 -22.97 3.57 -3.12
C SER A 94 -23.93 2.54 -2.54
N SER A 95 -24.63 2.89 -1.47
CA SER A 95 -25.94 2.31 -1.20
C SER A 95 -26.68 3.03 -0.06
N ARG A 96 -27.91 3.45 -0.39
CA ARG A 96 -29.06 3.73 0.48
C ARG A 96 -29.08 5.07 1.23
N ARG A 97 -29.31 6.17 0.48
CA ARG A 97 -30.32 7.14 0.91
C ARG A 97 -31.68 6.59 0.48
N GLY A 98 -32.49 6.18 1.43
CA GLY A 98 -33.80 5.57 1.17
C GLY A 98 -34.34 4.89 2.41
N ARG A 99 -34.72 5.71 3.40
CA ARG A 99 -35.91 5.61 4.25
C ARG A 99 -35.91 6.77 5.22
#